data_AF-A0A6G1Z0X0-F1
#
_entry.id   AF-A0A6G1Z0X0-F1
#
_cell.length_a   1.000
_cell.length_b   1.000
_cell.length_c   1.000
_cell.angle_alpha   90.00
_cell.angle_beta   90.00
_cell.angle_gamma   90.00
#
_symmetry.space_group_name_H-M   'P 1'
#
loop_
_entity.id
_entity.type
_entity.pdbx_description
1 polymer ?
#
loop_
_entity_poly.entity_id
_entity_poly.type
_entity_poly.pdbx_seq_one_letter_code
_entity_poly.pdbx_strand_id
1 'polypeptide(L)'
;MKAALAAGYFGSIKSQLTTGEYDFVASARSYFAPFFVLTIVPFVVVLPFALRIGLNATTLPTDFVAIIGVFIVLFFISVYLLYATPYLVVLRDTSLLEAIRGSVSFAVRGGPYLSYFLGYGGFVLFISVFASAFVVTVPVIGLVGGIIGGGVLGLAMNITTMRFVADIDPESPDIGSWDNPEPGVAQIGLGDRS
;
A
#
# COMPACT_ATOMS: atom_id res chain seq x y z
N MET A 1 9.70 13.07 4.39
CA MET A 1 10.60 11.91 4.18
C MET A 1 9.84 10.66 3.73
N LYS A 2 8.82 10.18 4.46
CA LYS A 2 8.02 8.98 4.09
C LYS A 2 7.44 9.01 2.66
N ALA A 3 6.93 10.15 2.21
CA ALA A 3 6.38 10.29 0.87
C ALA A 3 7.42 10.12 -0.26
N ALA A 4 8.68 10.54 -0.03
CA ALA A 4 9.76 10.35 -1.01
C ALA A 4 10.17 8.88 -1.10
N LEU A 5 10.20 8.20 0.05
CA LEU A 5 10.50 6.78 0.10
C LEU A 5 9.41 5.96 -0.61
N ALA A 6 8.14 6.28 -0.38
CA ALA A 6 7.02 5.61 -1.05
C ALA A 6 7.04 5.87 -2.57
N ALA A 7 7.22 7.12 -2.98
CA ALA A 7 7.37 7.49 -4.39
C ALA A 7 8.51 6.76 -5.09
N GLY A 8 9.68 6.68 -4.44
CA GLY A 8 10.85 5.99 -4.96
C GLY A 8 10.63 4.50 -5.09
N TYR A 9 10.04 3.92 -4.06
CA TYR A 9 9.71 2.52 -3.97
C TYR A 9 8.72 2.08 -5.05
N PHE A 10 7.57 2.75 -5.19
CA PHE A 10 6.57 2.35 -6.17
C PHE A 10 7.03 2.59 -7.61
N GLY A 11 7.72 3.70 -7.89
CA GLY A 11 8.27 3.91 -9.23
C GLY A 11 9.39 2.93 -9.57
N SER A 12 10.20 2.51 -8.59
CA SER A 12 11.22 1.47 -8.80
C SER A 12 10.62 0.09 -9.09
N ILE A 13 9.48 -0.24 -8.48
CA ILE A 13 8.73 -1.48 -8.79
C ILE A 13 8.22 -1.43 -10.22
N LYS A 14 7.59 -0.32 -10.64
CA LYS A 14 7.15 -0.15 -12.03
C LYS A 14 8.32 -0.30 -12.99
N SER A 15 9.42 0.42 -12.76
CA SER A 15 10.61 0.37 -13.61
C SER A 15 11.18 -1.05 -13.72
N GLN A 16 11.29 -1.77 -12.59
CA GLN A 16 11.72 -3.17 -12.61
C GLN A 16 10.76 -4.06 -13.41
N LEU A 17 9.46 -3.86 -13.27
CA LEU A 17 8.43 -4.63 -13.95
C LEU A 17 8.31 -4.33 -15.46
N THR A 18 8.57 -3.09 -15.88
CA THR A 18 8.39 -2.65 -17.28
C THR A 18 9.67 -2.66 -18.10
N THR A 19 10.81 -2.33 -17.50
CA THR A 19 12.09 -2.14 -18.21
C THR A 19 13.24 -2.97 -17.65
N GLY A 20 13.06 -3.61 -16.48
CA GLY A 20 14.13 -4.35 -15.80
C GLY A 20 15.18 -3.46 -15.14
N GLU A 21 15.03 -2.13 -15.18
CA GLU A 21 15.96 -1.17 -14.57
C GLU A 21 15.41 -0.64 -13.24
N TYR A 22 16.29 -0.29 -12.29
CA TYR A 22 15.92 0.20 -10.96
C TYR A 22 16.41 1.65 -10.76
N ASP A 23 15.50 2.63 -10.72
CA ASP A 23 15.84 4.02 -10.35
C ASP A 23 14.88 4.60 -9.30
N PHE A 24 15.27 4.41 -8.05
CA PHE A 24 14.53 4.86 -6.86
C PHE A 24 14.52 6.38 -6.70
N VAL A 25 15.57 7.09 -7.11
CA VAL A 25 15.71 8.53 -6.82
C VAL A 25 14.90 9.37 -7.81
N ALA A 26 14.88 8.98 -9.08
CA ALA A 26 14.01 9.59 -10.08
C ALA A 26 12.53 9.39 -9.72
N SER A 27 12.17 8.15 -9.36
CA SER A 27 10.83 7.77 -8.90
C SER A 27 10.39 8.53 -7.64
N ALA A 28 11.31 8.73 -6.68
CA ALA A 28 11.06 9.44 -5.44
C ALA A 28 10.69 10.91 -5.66
N ARG A 29 11.26 11.55 -6.70
CA ARG A 29 10.96 12.94 -7.04
C ARG A 29 9.64 13.06 -7.78
N SER A 30 9.36 12.18 -8.74
CA SER A 30 8.17 12.25 -9.59
C SER A 30 6.86 12.03 -8.81
N TYR A 31 6.85 11.10 -7.83
CA TYR A 31 5.62 10.79 -7.10
C TYR A 31 5.56 11.36 -5.67
N PHE A 32 6.52 12.20 -5.27
CA PHE A 32 6.58 12.75 -3.92
C PHE A 32 5.28 13.47 -3.52
N ALA A 33 4.80 14.37 -4.39
CA ALA A 33 3.64 15.22 -4.12
C ALA A 33 2.35 14.40 -3.89
N PRO A 34 1.96 13.46 -4.77
CA PRO A 34 0.78 12.63 -4.54
C PRO A 34 0.87 11.78 -3.27
N PHE A 35 2.02 11.18 -2.98
CA PHE A 35 2.22 10.41 -1.74
C PHE A 35 2.24 11.29 -0.48
N PHE A 36 2.71 12.54 -0.59
CA PHE A 36 2.70 13.49 0.51
C PHE A 36 1.29 13.91 0.89
N VAL A 37 0.43 14.18 -0.10
CA VAL A 37 -0.99 14.46 0.11
C VAL A 37 -1.68 13.27 0.78
N LEU A 38 -1.49 12.06 0.25
CA LEU A 38 -2.04 10.84 0.84
C LEU A 38 -1.57 10.60 2.28
N THR A 39 -0.33 10.98 2.59
CA THR A 39 0.24 10.83 3.94
C THR A 39 -0.34 11.85 4.92
N ILE A 40 -0.52 13.12 4.51
CA ILE A 40 -0.87 14.21 5.42
C ILE A 40 -2.38 14.34 5.66
N VAL A 41 -3.20 14.06 4.65
CA VAL A 41 -4.67 14.24 4.75
C VAL A 41 -5.27 13.52 5.96
N PRO A 42 -4.93 12.25 6.29
CA PRO A 42 -5.47 11.59 7.47
C PRO A 42 -5.14 12.33 8.78
N PHE A 43 -3.93 12.87 8.91
CA PHE A 43 -3.54 13.63 10.10
C PHE A 43 -4.31 14.95 10.19
N VAL A 44 -4.46 15.68 9.08
CA VAL A 44 -5.21 16.95 9.05
C VAL A 44 -6.68 16.75 9.42
N VAL A 45 -7.28 15.64 9.01
CA VAL A 45 -8.67 15.30 9.35
C VAL A 45 -8.83 14.91 10.83
N VAL A 46 -7.87 14.17 11.40
CA VAL A 46 -7.94 13.69 12.79
C VAL A 46 -7.52 14.76 13.81
N LEU A 47 -6.61 15.66 13.45
CA LEU A 47 -6.01 16.65 14.35
C LEU A 47 -7.03 17.55 15.08
N PRO A 48 -8.08 18.11 14.45
CA PRO A 48 -9.08 18.93 15.12
C PRO A 48 -9.84 18.17 16.21
N PHE A 49 -10.11 16.89 15.98
CA PHE A 49 -10.78 16.02 16.94
C PHE A 49 -9.86 15.67 18.11
N ALA A 50 -8.59 15.32 17.82
CA ALA A 50 -7.58 15.06 18.83
C ALA A 50 -7.35 16.28 19.74
N LEU A 51 -7.29 17.49 19.15
CA LEU A 51 -7.16 18.75 19.89
C LEU A 51 -8.41 19.03 20.75
N ARG A 52 -9.62 18.82 20.21
CA ARG A 52 -10.87 19.03 20.95
C ARG A 52 -10.99 18.12 22.18
N ILE A 53 -10.58 16.86 22.05
CA ILE A 53 -10.54 15.90 23.15
C ILE A 53 -9.42 16.27 24.13
N GLY A 54 -8.20 16.49 23.64
CA GLY A 54 -7.02 16.77 24.49
C GLY A 54 -7.12 18.07 25.29
N LEU A 55 -7.80 19.11 24.77
CA LEU A 55 -7.93 20.41 25.43
C LEU A 55 -9.10 20.49 26.42
N ASN A 56 -10.11 19.59 26.33
CA ASN A 56 -11.33 19.65 27.14
C ASN A 56 -11.64 18.38 27.96
N ALA A 57 -10.78 17.36 27.94
CA ALA A 57 -11.05 16.09 28.58
C ALA A 57 -10.82 16.12 30.11
N THR A 58 -11.84 16.53 30.85
CA THR A 58 -12.03 16.08 32.25
C THR A 58 -12.94 14.84 32.30
N THR A 59 -13.76 14.61 31.28
CA THR A 59 -14.59 13.40 31.09
C THR A 59 -14.71 13.09 29.59
N LEU A 60 -14.68 11.81 29.22
CA LEU A 60 -14.96 11.40 27.83
C LEU A 60 -16.46 11.58 27.53
N PRO A 61 -16.84 12.10 26.35
CA PRO A 61 -18.25 12.21 25.97
C PRO A 61 -18.95 10.85 26.04
N THR A 62 -20.21 10.81 26.48
CA THR A 62 -21.01 9.58 26.52
C THR A 62 -21.14 8.92 25.14
N ASP A 63 -21.11 9.74 24.08
CA ASP A 63 -21.21 9.30 22.69
C ASP A 63 -19.85 8.90 22.07
N PHE A 64 -18.77 8.92 22.86
CA PHE A 64 -17.41 8.69 22.35
C PHE A 64 -17.25 7.36 21.61
N VAL A 65 -17.87 6.29 22.11
CA VAL A 65 -17.84 4.97 21.47
C VAL A 65 -18.55 4.99 20.12
N ALA A 66 -19.71 5.64 20.03
CA ALA A 66 -20.47 5.77 18.79
C ALA A 66 -19.69 6.59 17.74
N ILE A 67 -19.06 7.69 18.18
CA ILE A 67 -18.21 8.53 17.33
C ILE A 67 -17.04 7.70 16.78
N ILE A 68 -16.31 6.97 17.63
CA ILE A 68 -15.22 6.08 17.20
C ILE A 68 -15.72 5.04 16.21
N GLY A 69 -16.87 4.41 16.48
CA GLY A 69 -17.46 3.43 15.58
C GLY A 69 -17.70 3.99 14.17
N VAL A 70 -18.26 5.19 14.08
CA VAL A 70 -18.47 5.89 12.80
C VAL A 70 -17.13 6.17 12.10
N PHE A 71 -16.13 6.66 12.83
CA PHE A 71 -14.80 6.92 12.26
C PHE A 71 -14.12 5.67 11.71
N ILE A 72 -14.23 4.54 12.41
CA ILE A 72 -13.69 3.26 11.94
C ILE A 72 -14.36 2.85 10.63
N VAL A 73 -15.68 2.95 10.55
CA VAL A 73 -16.43 2.61 9.31
C VAL A 73 -16.01 3.53 8.16
N LEU A 74 -15.96 4.85 8.39
CA LEU A 74 -15.54 5.82 7.38
C LEU A 74 -14.09 5.61 6.92
N PHE A 75 -13.22 5.20 7.84
CA PHE A 75 -11.84 4.84 7.53
C PHE A 75 -11.79 3.66 6.57
N PHE A 76 -12.48 2.55 6.86
CA PHE A 76 -12.49 1.38 5.98
C PHE A 76 -13.11 1.67 4.60
N ILE A 77 -14.18 2.47 4.56
CA ILE A 77 -14.76 2.94 3.29
C ILE A 77 -13.73 3.73 2.49
N SER A 78 -13.03 4.66 3.15
CA SER A 78 -12.02 5.50 2.50
C SER A 78 -10.85 4.67 1.98
N VAL A 79 -10.38 3.69 2.76
CA VAL A 79 -9.33 2.75 2.31
C VAL A 79 -9.81 1.96 1.09
N TYR A 80 -11.02 1.40 1.12
CA TYR A 80 -11.58 0.66 -0.01
C TYR A 80 -11.65 1.53 -1.29
N LEU A 81 -12.14 2.76 -1.16
CA LEU A 81 -12.28 3.69 -2.29
C LEU A 81 -10.94 4.14 -2.86
N LEU A 82 -9.91 4.28 -2.02
CA LEU A 82 -8.68 4.99 -2.39
C LEU A 82 -7.43 4.11 -2.46
N TYR A 83 -7.46 2.82 -2.08
CA TYR A 83 -6.24 2.02 -1.99
C TYR A 83 -5.49 1.89 -3.32
N ALA A 84 -6.19 1.90 -4.46
CA ALA A 84 -5.55 1.80 -5.79
C ALA A 84 -4.94 3.12 -6.27
N THR A 85 -5.33 4.25 -5.69
CA THR A 85 -4.85 5.60 -6.06
C THR A 85 -3.31 5.69 -6.20
N PRO A 86 -2.49 5.34 -5.19
CA PRO A 86 -1.03 5.43 -5.31
C PRO A 86 -0.46 4.59 -6.45
N TYR A 87 -1.08 3.43 -6.73
CA TYR A 87 -0.67 2.55 -7.81
C TYR A 87 -1.03 3.16 -9.17
N LEU A 88 -2.23 3.72 -9.32
CA LEU A 88 -2.69 4.34 -10.57
C LEU A 88 -1.91 5.60 -10.93
N VAL A 89 -1.53 6.41 -9.94
CA VAL A 89 -0.62 7.55 -10.16
C VAL A 89 0.67 7.07 -10.83
N VAL A 90 1.21 5.95 -10.37
CA VAL A 90 2.48 5.40 -10.87
C VAL A 90 2.29 4.68 -12.19
N LEU A 91 1.31 3.79 -12.30
CA LEU A 91 1.05 2.99 -13.49
C LEU A 91 0.69 3.84 -14.70
N ARG A 92 -0.20 4.82 -14.54
CA ARG A 92 -0.68 5.69 -15.63
C ARG A 92 0.15 6.94 -15.86
N ASP A 93 1.15 7.22 -15.01
CA ASP A 93 1.86 8.51 -14.97
C ASP A 93 0.91 9.72 -14.97
N THR A 94 -0.17 9.62 -14.18
CA THR A 94 -1.26 10.61 -14.18
C THR A 94 -1.29 11.47 -12.91
N SER A 95 -2.11 12.53 -12.94
CA SER A 95 -2.41 13.37 -11.81
C SER A 95 -3.17 12.61 -10.70
N LEU A 96 -3.01 13.07 -9.45
CA LEU A 96 -3.69 12.47 -8.30
C LEU A 96 -5.22 12.46 -8.45
N LEU A 97 -5.80 13.49 -9.05
CA LEU A 97 -7.25 13.58 -9.22
C LEU A 97 -7.79 12.52 -10.19
N GLU A 98 -7.07 12.29 -11.29
CA GLU A 98 -7.42 11.24 -12.25
C GLU A 98 -7.25 9.84 -11.64
N ALA A 99 -6.17 9.61 -10.89
CA ALA A 99 -5.96 8.37 -10.16
C ALA A 99 -7.06 8.10 -9.11
N ILE A 100 -7.50 9.13 -8.36
CA ILE A 100 -8.62 9.00 -7.41
C ILE A 100 -9.90 8.62 -8.16
N ARG A 101 -10.20 9.28 -9.29
CA ARG A 101 -11.38 8.95 -10.10
C ARG A 101 -11.33 7.51 -10.62
N GLY A 102 -10.16 7.05 -11.05
CA GLY A 102 -9.94 5.65 -11.46
C GLY A 102 -10.20 4.68 -10.31
N SER A 103 -9.59 4.92 -9.14
CA SER A 103 -9.75 4.11 -7.93
C SER A 103 -11.22 4.03 -7.49
N VAL A 104 -11.93 5.16 -7.46
CA VAL A 104 -13.36 5.20 -7.11
C VAL A 104 -14.20 4.47 -8.16
N SER A 105 -13.87 4.58 -9.45
CA SER A 105 -14.55 3.84 -10.52
C SER A 105 -14.46 2.33 -10.32
N PHE A 106 -13.27 1.82 -9.99
CA PHE A 106 -13.09 0.40 -9.66
C PHE A 106 -13.88 -0.01 -8.42
N ALA A 107 -13.86 0.81 -7.37
CA ALA A 107 -14.56 0.52 -6.13
C ALA A 107 -16.08 0.45 -6.31
N VAL A 108 -16.66 1.32 -7.15
CA VAL A 108 -18.10 1.33 -7.48
C VAL A 108 -18.48 0.15 -8.38
N ARG A 109 -17.62 -0.23 -9.33
CA ARG A 109 -17.82 -1.43 -10.16
C ARG A 109 -17.72 -2.72 -9.35
N GLY A 110 -16.91 -2.72 -8.29
CA GLY A 110 -16.71 -3.88 -7.42
C GLY A 110 -16.01 -5.05 -8.12
N GLY A 111 -16.56 -6.25 -8.00
CA GLY A 111 -16.09 -7.44 -8.70
C GLY A 111 -14.68 -7.89 -8.24
N PRO A 112 -13.70 -8.04 -9.17
CA PRO A 112 -12.32 -8.39 -8.83
C PRO A 112 -11.70 -7.43 -7.80
N TYR A 113 -12.02 -6.13 -7.88
CA TYR A 113 -11.52 -5.11 -6.95
C TYR A 113 -11.97 -5.36 -5.51
N LEU A 114 -13.27 -5.64 -5.31
CA LEU A 114 -13.82 -5.99 -3.99
C LEU A 114 -13.26 -7.33 -3.49
N SER A 115 -13.18 -8.32 -4.37
CA SER A 115 -12.69 -9.66 -4.03
C SER A 115 -11.23 -9.63 -3.59
N TYR A 116 -10.39 -8.88 -4.31
CA TYR A 116 -8.99 -8.65 -3.94
C TYR A 116 -8.89 -7.91 -2.61
N PHE A 117 -9.66 -6.84 -2.42
CA PHE A 117 -9.66 -6.08 -1.16
C PHE A 117 -10.00 -6.95 0.05
N LEU A 118 -11.06 -7.75 -0.04
CA LEU A 118 -11.49 -8.65 1.04
C LEU A 118 -10.47 -9.78 1.27
N GLY A 119 -9.94 -10.37 0.21
CA GLY A 119 -8.92 -11.43 0.30
C GLY A 119 -7.63 -10.93 0.92
N TYR A 120 -7.13 -9.78 0.45
CA TYR A 120 -5.96 -9.11 1.00
C TYR A 120 -6.16 -8.72 2.46
N GLY A 121 -7.31 -8.10 2.78
CA GLY A 121 -7.65 -7.71 4.14
C GLY A 121 -7.72 -8.92 5.09
N GLY A 122 -8.39 -9.99 4.66
CA GLY A 122 -8.47 -11.25 5.42
C GLY A 122 -7.10 -11.89 5.65
N PHE A 123 -6.25 -11.91 4.62
CA PHE A 123 -4.88 -12.41 4.71
C PHE A 123 -4.03 -11.60 5.70
N VAL A 124 -4.07 -10.26 5.62
CA VAL A 124 -3.36 -9.38 6.55
C VAL A 124 -3.86 -9.58 7.98
N LEU A 125 -5.18 -9.66 8.19
CA LEU A 125 -5.75 -9.93 9.50
C LEU A 125 -5.28 -11.28 10.06
N PHE A 126 -5.29 -12.32 9.23
CA PHE A 126 -4.82 -13.64 9.60
C PHE A 126 -3.34 -13.61 10.02
N ILE A 127 -2.45 -13.06 9.18
CA ILE A 127 -1.02 -12.97 9.49
C ILE A 127 -0.75 -12.10 10.72
N SER A 128 -1.51 -11.02 10.92
CA SER A 128 -1.37 -10.12 12.05
C SER A 128 -1.50 -10.85 13.39
N VAL A 129 -2.37 -11.85 13.50
CA VAL A 129 -2.52 -12.68 14.70
C VAL A 129 -1.21 -13.40 15.02
N PHE A 130 -0.60 -14.05 14.03
CA PHE A 130 0.66 -14.79 14.21
C PHE A 130 1.83 -13.85 14.47
N ALA A 131 1.92 -12.75 13.72
CA ALA A 131 2.94 -11.74 13.92
C ALA A 131 2.87 -11.16 15.33
N SER A 132 1.67 -10.85 15.82
CA SER A 132 1.46 -10.33 17.18
C SER A 132 1.87 -11.37 18.24
N ALA A 133 1.45 -12.64 18.06
CA ALA A 133 1.84 -13.72 18.97
C ALA A 133 3.36 -13.90 19.02
N PHE A 134 4.03 -13.88 17.86
CA PHE A 134 5.48 -14.02 17.75
C PHE A 134 6.23 -12.87 18.44
N VAL A 135 5.82 -11.62 18.16
CA VAL A 135 6.44 -10.41 18.74
C VAL A 135 6.27 -10.37 20.26
N VAL A 136 5.10 -10.71 20.78
CA VAL A 136 4.85 -10.70 22.24
C VAL A 136 5.62 -11.83 22.94
N THR A 137 5.84 -12.97 22.29
CA THR A 137 6.51 -14.14 22.90
C THR A 137 8.02 -13.96 23.02
N VAL A 138 8.68 -13.36 22.02
CA VAL A 138 10.14 -13.16 22.04
C VAL A 138 10.46 -11.72 21.64
N PRO A 139 10.34 -10.72 22.54
CA PRO A 139 10.24 -9.31 22.15
C PRO A 139 11.39 -8.79 21.28
N VAL A 140 12.65 -9.11 21.62
CA VAL A 140 13.81 -8.60 20.88
C VAL A 140 13.98 -9.31 19.52
N ILE A 141 13.91 -10.64 19.49
CA ILE A 141 14.05 -11.44 18.26
C ILE A 141 12.82 -11.29 17.37
N GLY A 142 11.65 -11.24 17.98
CA GLY A 142 10.35 -11.05 17.34
C GLY A 142 10.21 -9.69 16.70
N LEU A 143 10.74 -8.62 17.32
CA LEU A 143 10.81 -7.31 16.69
C LEU A 143 11.69 -7.34 15.44
N VAL A 144 12.92 -7.86 15.54
CA VAL A 144 13.86 -7.92 14.41
C VAL A 144 13.32 -8.79 13.28
N GLY A 145 12.83 -9.99 13.60
CA GLY A 145 12.21 -10.90 12.65
C GLY A 145 10.93 -10.33 12.04
N GLY A 146 10.12 -9.63 12.83
CA GLY A 146 8.92 -8.96 12.37
C GLY A 146 9.22 -7.80 11.41
N ILE A 147 10.29 -7.03 11.65
CA ILE A 147 10.73 -5.97 10.73
C ILE A 147 11.19 -6.57 9.40
N ILE A 148 12.05 -7.58 9.42
CA ILE A 148 12.60 -8.19 8.20
C ILE A 148 11.49 -8.92 7.44
N GLY A 149 10.80 -9.85 8.10
CA GLY A 149 9.74 -10.65 7.50
C GLY A 149 8.56 -9.79 7.05
N GLY A 150 8.14 -8.82 7.88
CA GLY A 150 7.10 -7.86 7.53
C GLY A 150 7.49 -6.95 6.37
N GLY A 151 8.76 -6.55 6.27
CA GLY A 151 9.29 -5.79 5.14
C GLY A 151 9.23 -6.56 3.83
N VAL A 152 9.72 -7.82 3.83
CA VAL A 152 9.68 -8.69 2.65
C VAL A 152 8.25 -9.01 2.23
N LEU A 153 7.39 -9.38 3.19
CA LEU A 153 5.99 -9.66 2.94
C LEU A 153 5.26 -8.42 2.44
N GLY A 154 5.51 -7.26 3.07
CA GLY A 154 4.98 -5.97 2.62
C GLY A 154 5.41 -5.63 1.20
N LEU A 155 6.65 -5.95 0.83
CA LEU A 155 7.14 -5.78 -0.54
C LEU A 155 6.39 -6.65 -1.54
N ALA A 156 6.33 -7.95 -1.28
CA ALA A 156 5.61 -8.90 -2.11
C ALA A 156 4.14 -8.49 -2.29
N MET A 157 3.48 -8.06 -1.21
CA MET A 157 2.10 -7.58 -1.21
C MET A 157 1.91 -6.32 -2.06
N ASN A 158 2.82 -5.36 -2.00
CA ASN A 158 2.76 -4.16 -2.83
C ASN A 158 2.99 -4.48 -4.31
N ILE A 159 3.93 -5.36 -4.65
CA ILE A 159 4.16 -5.82 -6.04
C ILE A 159 2.90 -6.52 -6.56
N THR A 160 2.35 -7.44 -5.76
CA THR A 160 1.12 -8.17 -6.10
C THR A 160 -0.04 -7.21 -6.34
N THR A 161 -0.19 -6.20 -5.48
CA THR A 161 -1.25 -5.19 -5.63
C THR A 161 -1.03 -4.33 -6.86
N MET A 162 0.22 -3.95 -7.16
CA MET A 162 0.53 -3.17 -8.36
C MET A 162 0.21 -3.95 -9.64
N ARG A 163 0.60 -5.23 -9.72
CA ARG A 163 0.24 -6.11 -10.85
C ARG A 163 -1.26 -6.29 -10.96
N PHE A 164 -1.94 -6.59 -9.84
CA PHE A 164 -3.40 -6.71 -9.82
C PHE A 164 -4.09 -5.45 -10.34
N VAL A 165 -3.66 -4.26 -9.89
CA VAL A 165 -4.25 -2.99 -10.34
C VAL A 165 -4.04 -2.79 -11.84
N ALA A 166 -2.88 -3.17 -12.37
CA ALA A 166 -2.62 -3.09 -13.81
C ALA A 166 -3.50 -4.07 -14.61
N ASP A 167 -3.70 -5.30 -14.13
CA ASP A 167 -4.52 -6.31 -14.80
C ASP A 167 -5.99 -5.88 -14.94
N ILE A 168 -6.53 -5.16 -13.95
CA ILE A 168 -7.93 -4.68 -13.98
C ILE A 168 -8.09 -3.33 -14.69
N ASP A 169 -6.97 -2.69 -15.05
CA ASP A 169 -6.94 -1.34 -15.59
C ASP A 169 -6.48 -1.32 -17.05
N PRO A 170 -7.39 -1.10 -18.03
CA PRO A 170 -7.03 -1.09 -19.44
C PRO A 170 -6.12 0.08 -19.85
N GLU A 171 -5.99 1.12 -19.01
CA GLU A 171 -5.09 2.25 -19.24
C GLU A 171 -3.68 2.02 -18.68
N SER A 172 -3.47 0.95 -17.91
CA SER A 172 -2.18 0.61 -17.35
C SER A 172 -1.30 -0.14 -18.36
N PRO A 173 0.04 -0.05 -18.25
CA PRO A 173 0.94 -0.82 -19.08
C PRO A 173 0.74 -2.33 -18.87
N ASP A 174 0.89 -3.12 -19.93
CA ASP A 174 0.90 -4.58 -19.85
C ASP A 174 2.18 -5.03 -19.14
N ILE A 175 2.01 -5.71 -18.00
CA ILE A 175 3.10 -6.15 -17.12
C ILE A 175 3.40 -7.65 -17.27
N GLY A 176 2.84 -8.30 -18.30
CA GLY A 176 3.03 -9.71 -18.60
C GLY A 176 2.20 -10.65 -17.73
N SER A 177 2.15 -11.93 -18.12
CA SER A 177 1.33 -12.95 -17.46
C SER A 177 1.97 -13.53 -16.19
N TRP A 178 1.14 -13.93 -15.23
CA TRP A 178 1.54 -14.59 -13.97
C TRP A 178 2.36 -15.88 -14.17
N ASP A 179 2.28 -16.49 -15.35
CA ASP A 179 2.93 -17.76 -15.69
C ASP A 179 4.37 -17.62 -16.21
N ASN A 180 4.83 -16.38 -16.49
CA ASN A 180 6.18 -16.14 -16.96
C ASN A 180 7.09 -15.70 -15.80
N PRO A 181 8.00 -16.57 -15.31
CA PRO A 181 9.06 -16.13 -14.41
C PRO A 181 9.92 -15.09 -15.14
N GLU A 182 10.16 -13.95 -14.50
CA GLU A 182 10.97 -12.86 -15.06
C GLU A 182 12.32 -13.38 -15.59
N PRO A 183 12.79 -12.91 -16.78
CA PRO A 183 14.07 -13.32 -17.37
C PRO A 183 15.33 -12.89 -16.59
N GLY A 184 15.20 -12.43 -15.34
CA GLY A 184 16.30 -11.91 -14.51
C GLY A 184 16.84 -12.85 -13.42
N VAL A 185 16.17 -13.98 -13.12
CA VAL A 185 16.56 -14.84 -11.97
C VAL A 185 17.40 -16.07 -12.39
N ALA A 186 17.48 -16.37 -13.69
CA ALA A 186 18.12 -17.58 -14.19
C ALA A 186 19.48 -17.35 -14.90
N GLN A 187 20.32 -16.41 -14.45
CA GLN A 187 21.71 -16.31 -14.95
C GLN A 187 22.74 -15.85 -13.89
N ILE A 188 22.62 -16.28 -12.63
CA ILE A 188 23.80 -16.33 -11.76
C ILE A 188 24.56 -17.59 -12.15
N GLY A 189 25.59 -17.38 -12.97
CA GLY A 189 26.38 -18.41 -13.61
C GLY A 189 26.89 -19.49 -12.66
N LEU A 190 26.51 -20.72 -12.99
CA LEU A 190 27.37 -21.89 -12.86
C LEU A 190 27.54 -22.48 -14.26
N GLY A 191 28.14 -21.69 -15.13
CA GLY A 191 28.78 -22.15 -16.36
C GLY A 191 30.30 -22.14 -16.15
N ASP A 192 30.90 -23.30 -16.38
CA ASP A 192 32.32 -23.55 -16.62
C ASP A 192 33.34 -23.13 -15.55
N ARG A 193 33.60 -24.07 -14.63
CA ARG A 193 34.99 -24.33 -14.21
C ARG A 193 35.60 -25.32 -15.21
N SER A 194 36.65 -24.83 -15.88
CA SER A 194 37.64 -25.62 -16.60
C SER A 194 38.31 -26.66 -15.69
#